data_AF-A0A6T2J6U2-F1
#
_entry.id   AF-A0A6T2J6U2-F1
#
_cell.length_a   1.000
_cell.length_b   1.000
_cell.length_c   1.000
_cell.angle_alpha   90.00
_cell.angle_beta   90.00
_cell.angle_gamma   90.00
#
_symmetry.space_group_name_H-M   'P 1'
#
loop_
_entity.id
_entity.type
_entity.pdbx_description
1 polymer ?
#
loop_
_entity_poly.entity_id
_entity_poly.type
_entity_poly.pdbx_seq_one_letter_code
_entity_poly.pdbx_strand_id
1 'polypeptide(L)'
;LFFVGAMMAAHVLVPLCYGCLDESRSTVVSQTYEEHRDLFDCTLCVAVAAVLNVAANIINREVIAPHVPEHLSGIPLLCWSILIAIAMVGLIFRKLDRLLAKATTYLFLTSALYVSIYPMDTFWLAGEQCIPGGPNISPTFKTAVAGTMSAVFGILSTGLFQGLMSNWKFRPCFWLTTLVRCIVGLWDVVVVMRWNVGYIPDEVMFLVGGSIIETVVLQLDHMPGVVLTSKLCDRTAAASTFAILAACQNFGSSLATNLGSTLIPLFNVQLKDDGPCNITYLWAVHVLGQFALPLVTVIFTFILIPDARMSDGEECFRDSNRVHTAEPVELNPNGVSCKQATAESVDATEAAASEV
;
A
#
# COMPACT_ATOMS: atom_id res chain seq x y z
N LEU A 1 -16.25 3.37 13.89
CA LEU A 1 -15.20 3.98 13.05
C LEU A 1 -15.17 5.51 13.12
N PHE A 2 -16.30 6.22 12.90
CA PHE A 2 -16.32 7.70 12.85
C PHE A 2 -15.79 8.39 14.11
N PHE A 3 -16.17 7.91 15.31
CA PHE A 3 -15.65 8.45 16.58
C PHE A 3 -14.16 8.21 16.80
N VAL A 4 -13.65 7.05 16.37
CA VAL A 4 -12.21 6.71 16.48
C VAL A 4 -11.40 7.56 15.49
N GLY A 5 -11.90 7.73 14.27
CA GLY A 5 -11.32 8.64 13.28
C GLY A 5 -11.30 10.09 13.77
N ALA A 6 -12.38 10.55 14.43
CA ALA A 6 -12.43 11.86 15.04
C ALA A 6 -11.42 12.03 16.20
N MET A 7 -11.20 10.98 17.02
CA MET A 7 -10.17 11.01 18.08
C MET A 7 -8.74 11.04 17.52
N MET A 8 -8.47 10.31 16.44
CA MET A 8 -7.16 10.36 15.76
C MET A 8 -6.93 11.69 15.06
N ALA A 9 -7.95 12.25 14.41
CA ALA A 9 -7.90 13.59 13.85
C ALA A 9 -7.70 14.64 14.95
N ALA A 10 -8.36 14.49 16.09
CA ALA A 10 -8.19 15.36 17.25
C ALA A 10 -6.76 15.32 17.82
N HIS A 11 -6.07 14.17 17.78
CA HIS A 11 -4.66 14.07 18.18
C HIS A 11 -3.73 14.96 17.35
N VAL A 12 -4.08 15.25 16.09
CA VAL A 12 -3.31 16.13 15.21
C VAL A 12 -3.83 17.57 15.29
N LEU A 13 -5.16 17.75 15.28
CA LEU A 13 -5.81 19.07 15.33
C LEU A 13 -5.60 19.79 16.66
N VAL A 14 -5.56 19.08 17.79
CA VAL A 14 -5.37 19.71 19.11
C VAL A 14 -3.99 20.37 19.21
N PRO A 15 -2.85 19.69 18.97
CA PRO A 15 -1.54 20.36 18.92
C PRO A 15 -1.45 21.50 17.90
N LEU A 16 -2.12 21.36 16.75
CA LEU A 16 -2.19 22.39 15.71
C LEU A 16 -2.95 23.64 16.19
N CYS A 17 -4.09 23.46 16.85
CA CYS A 17 -4.90 24.55 17.40
C CYS A 17 -4.25 25.21 18.63
N TYR A 18 -3.47 24.45 19.41
CA TYR A 18 -2.74 24.97 20.56
C TYR A 18 -1.39 25.60 20.19
N GLY A 19 -0.98 25.59 18.91
CA GLY A 19 0.29 26.17 18.47
C GLY A 19 1.51 25.49 19.08
N CYS A 20 1.40 24.22 19.46
CA CYS A 20 2.50 23.44 20.02
C CYS A 20 3.49 22.95 18.94
N LEU A 21 3.11 23.05 17.67
CA LEU A 21 4.01 22.87 16.54
C LEU A 21 4.66 24.22 16.23
N ASP A 22 6.00 24.24 16.16
CA ASP A 22 6.85 25.42 15.92
C ASP A 22 6.74 25.93 14.46
N GLU A 23 5.53 25.90 13.91
CA GLU A 23 5.21 26.48 12.62
C GLU A 23 5.05 27.98 12.82
N SER A 24 6.15 28.72 12.59
CA SER A 24 6.08 30.18 12.53
C SER A 24 4.96 30.55 11.55
N ARG A 25 3.92 31.22 12.03
CA ARG A 25 2.84 31.77 11.20
C ARG A 25 3.40 32.97 10.43
N SER A 26 4.38 32.72 9.59
CA SER A 26 5.16 33.71 8.88
C SER A 26 4.88 33.62 7.38
N THR A 27 5.19 34.71 6.70
CA THR A 27 5.08 34.96 5.25
C THR A 27 5.67 33.84 4.37
N VAL A 28 6.45 32.93 4.96
CA VAL A 28 7.10 31.76 4.33
C VAL A 28 6.07 30.77 3.75
N VAL A 29 4.93 30.51 4.40
CA VAL A 29 3.92 29.56 3.87
C VAL A 29 3.34 30.03 2.52
N SER A 30 3.18 31.34 2.34
CA SER A 30 2.73 31.92 1.08
C SER A 30 3.80 31.80 -0.01
N GLN A 31 5.08 31.96 0.33
CA GLN A 31 6.20 31.78 -0.62
C GLN A 31 6.36 30.30 -1.02
N THR A 32 6.27 29.36 -0.07
CA THR A 32 6.33 27.92 -0.35
C THR A 32 5.15 27.45 -1.20
N TYR A 33 3.95 28.02 -0.99
CA TYR A 33 2.79 27.75 -1.84
C TYR A 33 2.97 28.27 -3.27
N GLU A 34 3.56 29.45 -3.45
CA GLU A 34 3.83 30.00 -4.79
C GLU A 34 4.92 29.19 -5.53
N GLU A 35 5.93 28.72 -4.80
CA GLU A 35 7.04 27.91 -5.36
C GLU A 35 6.60 26.49 -5.77
N HIS A 36 5.67 25.89 -5.03
CA HIS A 36 5.18 24.52 -5.27
C HIS A 36 3.67 24.45 -5.58
N ARG A 37 3.10 25.47 -6.21
CA ARG A 37 1.65 25.55 -6.50
C ARG A 37 1.10 24.31 -7.21
N ASP A 38 1.87 23.77 -8.15
CA ASP A 38 1.50 22.58 -8.91
C ASP A 38 1.32 21.32 -8.05
N LEU A 39 2.07 21.21 -6.96
CA LEU A 39 1.97 20.12 -5.99
C LEU A 39 0.69 20.22 -5.17
N PHE A 40 0.35 21.43 -4.71
CA PHE A 40 -0.88 21.69 -3.96
C PHE A 40 -2.13 21.48 -4.82
N ASP A 41 -2.13 21.97 -6.07
CA ASP A 41 -3.20 21.75 -7.03
C ASP A 41 -3.39 20.24 -7.30
N CYS A 42 -2.29 19.49 -7.45
CA CYS A 42 -2.35 18.03 -7.60
C CYS A 42 -2.98 17.34 -6.39
N THR A 43 -2.60 17.74 -5.17
CA THR A 43 -3.16 17.21 -3.92
C THR A 43 -4.67 17.43 -3.85
N LEU A 44 -5.14 18.63 -4.17
CA LEU A 44 -6.56 18.96 -4.18
C LEU A 44 -7.32 18.13 -5.22
N CYS A 45 -6.77 17.98 -6.43
CA CYS A 45 -7.37 17.14 -7.47
C CYS A 45 -7.49 15.67 -7.05
N VAL A 46 -6.45 15.10 -6.43
CA VAL A 46 -6.46 13.71 -5.92
C VAL A 46 -7.51 13.56 -4.81
N ALA A 47 -7.62 14.53 -3.91
CA ALA A 47 -8.63 14.51 -2.85
C ALA A 47 -10.06 14.56 -3.41
N VAL A 48 -10.32 15.44 -4.38
CA VAL A 48 -11.63 15.53 -5.05
C VAL A 48 -11.95 14.22 -5.79
N ALA A 49 -10.98 13.66 -6.52
CA ALA A 49 -11.11 12.37 -7.19
C ALA A 49 -11.49 11.24 -6.22
N ALA A 50 -10.87 11.19 -5.04
CA ALA A 50 -11.20 10.21 -4.00
C ALA A 50 -12.63 10.39 -3.49
N VAL A 51 -13.06 11.62 -3.19
CA VAL A 51 -14.44 11.92 -2.75
C VAL A 51 -15.46 11.52 -3.81
N LEU A 52 -15.19 11.82 -5.09
CA LEU A 52 -16.07 11.43 -6.21
C LEU A 52 -16.19 9.91 -6.33
N ASN A 53 -15.11 9.16 -6.08
CA ASN A 53 -15.16 7.70 -6.11
C ASN A 53 -15.94 7.11 -4.93
N VAL A 54 -15.88 7.74 -3.74
CA VAL A 54 -16.71 7.36 -2.59
C VAL A 54 -18.19 7.66 -2.89
N ALA A 55 -18.50 8.83 -3.45
CA ALA A 55 -19.87 9.16 -3.85
C ALA A 55 -20.41 8.17 -4.89
N ALA A 56 -19.60 7.82 -5.90
CA ALA A 56 -19.96 6.82 -6.90
C ALA A 56 -20.22 5.44 -6.29
N ASN A 57 -19.43 5.03 -5.28
CA ASN A 57 -19.64 3.80 -4.52
C ASN A 57 -21.01 3.78 -3.82
N ILE A 58 -21.37 4.88 -3.14
CA ILE A 58 -22.65 5.01 -2.44
C ILE A 58 -23.81 4.96 -3.45
N ILE A 59 -23.71 5.71 -4.55
CA ILE A 59 -24.72 5.72 -5.61
C ILE A 59 -24.88 4.32 -6.22
N ASN A 60 -23.77 3.61 -6.48
CA ASN A 60 -23.82 2.27 -7.03
C ASN A 60 -24.56 1.31 -6.10
N ARG A 61 -24.28 1.38 -4.79
CA ARG A 61 -24.89 0.50 -3.80
C ARG A 61 -26.38 0.78 -3.59
N GLU A 62 -26.79 2.04 -3.50
CA GLU A 62 -28.16 2.41 -3.13
C GLU A 62 -29.11 2.53 -4.34
N VAL A 63 -28.60 2.97 -5.50
CA VAL A 63 -29.44 3.31 -6.66
C VAL A 63 -29.33 2.27 -7.76
N ILE A 64 -28.12 1.84 -8.11
CA ILE A 64 -27.86 0.99 -9.28
C ILE A 64 -28.03 -0.50 -8.94
N ALA A 65 -27.41 -0.96 -7.84
CA ALA A 65 -27.42 -2.36 -7.44
C ALA A 65 -28.82 -2.98 -7.27
N PRO A 66 -29.87 -2.27 -6.80
CA PRO A 66 -31.22 -2.84 -6.71
C PRO A 66 -31.90 -3.07 -8.06
N HIS A 67 -31.50 -2.35 -9.11
CA HIS A 67 -32.17 -2.36 -10.41
C HIS A 67 -31.45 -3.19 -11.48
N VAL A 68 -30.21 -3.62 -11.20
CA VAL A 68 -29.32 -4.33 -12.13
C VAL A 68 -29.02 -5.71 -11.54
N PRO A 69 -28.92 -6.78 -12.36
CA PRO A 69 -28.56 -8.09 -11.85
C PRO A 69 -27.17 -8.06 -11.16
N GLU A 70 -27.03 -8.84 -10.08
CA GLU A 70 -25.86 -8.82 -9.18
C GLU A 70 -24.51 -8.90 -9.92
N HIS A 71 -24.42 -9.74 -10.95
CA HIS A 71 -23.20 -9.94 -11.75
C HIS A 71 -22.75 -8.73 -12.57
N LEU A 72 -23.67 -7.81 -12.89
CA LEU A 72 -23.39 -6.65 -13.74
C LEU A 72 -23.30 -5.33 -12.96
N SER A 73 -23.74 -5.33 -11.70
CA SER A 73 -23.82 -4.15 -10.84
C SER A 73 -22.45 -3.50 -10.52
N GLY A 74 -21.36 -4.26 -10.52
CA GLY A 74 -20.02 -3.75 -10.22
C GLY A 74 -19.29 -3.10 -11.41
N ILE A 75 -19.64 -3.46 -12.64
CA ILE A 75 -18.94 -3.03 -13.87
C ILE A 75 -18.93 -1.50 -14.05
N PRO A 76 -20.05 -0.77 -13.95
CA PRO A 76 -20.03 0.69 -14.15
C PRO A 76 -19.18 1.41 -13.10
N LEU A 77 -19.23 0.96 -11.84
CA LEU A 77 -18.40 1.50 -10.76
C LEU A 77 -16.92 1.23 -11.02
N LEU A 78 -16.56 0.03 -11.46
CA LEU A 78 -15.17 -0.31 -11.79
C LEU A 78 -14.66 0.55 -12.96
N CYS A 79 -15.44 0.71 -14.02
CA CYS A 79 -15.10 1.58 -15.14
C CYS A 79 -14.85 3.02 -14.69
N TRP A 80 -15.73 3.57 -13.85
CA TRP A 80 -15.55 4.91 -13.27
C TRP A 80 -14.27 5.02 -12.43
N SER A 81 -14.01 4.01 -11.59
CA SER A 81 -12.82 3.97 -10.73
C SER A 81 -11.53 3.91 -11.54
N ILE A 82 -11.51 3.13 -12.63
CA ILE A 82 -10.37 3.04 -13.56
C ILE A 82 -10.17 4.36 -14.30
N LEU A 83 -11.24 5.03 -14.74
CA LEU A 83 -11.15 6.35 -15.39
C LEU A 83 -10.53 7.38 -14.45
N ILE A 84 -10.98 7.42 -13.19
CA ILE A 84 -10.37 8.30 -12.17
C ILE A 84 -8.91 7.92 -11.93
N ALA A 85 -8.58 6.62 -11.83
CA ALA A 85 -7.20 6.17 -11.65
C ALA A 85 -6.28 6.65 -12.78
N ILE A 86 -6.71 6.51 -14.04
CA ILE A 86 -5.95 6.97 -15.21
C ILE A 86 -5.79 8.49 -15.18
N ALA A 87 -6.85 9.23 -14.87
CA ALA A 87 -6.80 10.69 -14.75
C ALA A 87 -5.84 11.11 -13.62
N MET A 88 -5.89 10.44 -12.47
CA MET A 88 -5.04 10.70 -11.31
C MET A 88 -3.56 10.48 -11.64
N VAL A 89 -3.23 9.33 -12.24
CA VAL A 89 -1.87 9.01 -12.70
C VAL A 89 -1.40 10.03 -13.74
N GLY A 90 -2.25 10.38 -14.71
CA GLY A 90 -1.95 11.40 -15.72
C GLY A 90 -1.64 12.77 -15.11
N LEU A 91 -2.38 13.20 -14.09
CA LEU A 91 -2.12 14.45 -13.36
C LEU A 91 -0.80 14.39 -12.59
N ILE A 92 -0.49 13.26 -11.93
CA ILE A 92 0.77 13.05 -11.21
C ILE A 92 1.95 13.19 -12.19
N PHE A 93 1.91 12.52 -13.35
CA PHE A 93 2.98 12.65 -14.35
C PHE A 93 3.09 14.04 -14.98
N ARG A 94 2.02 14.86 -14.95
CA ARG A 94 2.01 16.23 -15.49
C ARG A 94 2.52 17.28 -14.51
N LYS A 95 2.31 17.06 -13.21
CA LYS A 95 2.52 18.07 -12.14
C LYS A 95 3.68 17.74 -11.20
N LEU A 96 4.08 16.48 -11.10
CA LEU A 96 5.22 16.04 -10.28
C LEU A 96 6.46 15.77 -11.14
N ASP A 97 7.62 15.90 -10.52
CA ASP A 97 8.89 15.42 -11.07
C ASP A 97 8.80 13.95 -11.43
N ARG A 98 9.40 13.60 -12.57
CA ARG A 98 9.27 12.25 -13.17
C ARG A 98 9.71 11.13 -12.23
N LEU A 99 10.71 11.36 -11.38
CA LEU A 99 11.20 10.36 -10.43
C LEU A 99 10.16 10.10 -9.32
N LEU A 100 9.62 11.18 -8.75
CA LEU A 100 8.59 11.10 -7.73
C LEU A 100 7.28 10.56 -8.29
N ALA A 101 6.88 10.99 -9.49
CA ALA A 101 5.71 10.48 -10.18
C ALA A 101 5.78 8.96 -10.42
N LYS A 102 6.95 8.44 -10.84
CA LYS A 102 7.17 7.00 -11.01
C LYS A 102 7.07 6.24 -9.69
N ALA A 103 7.71 6.72 -8.63
CA ALA A 103 7.66 6.09 -7.30
C ALA A 103 6.22 6.06 -6.74
N THR A 104 5.51 7.20 -6.77
CA THR A 104 4.13 7.30 -6.32
C THR A 104 3.18 6.42 -7.14
N THR A 105 3.36 6.37 -8.47
CA THR A 105 2.55 5.51 -9.35
C THR A 105 2.79 4.03 -9.04
N TYR A 106 4.02 3.65 -8.74
CA TYR A 106 4.33 2.28 -8.34
C TYR A 106 3.61 1.91 -7.03
N LEU A 107 3.74 2.75 -6.01
CA LEU A 107 3.10 2.51 -4.71
C LEU A 107 1.57 2.52 -4.80
N PHE A 108 1.00 3.36 -5.65
CA PHE A 108 -0.41 3.28 -6.04
C PHE A 108 -0.76 1.93 -6.65
N LEU A 109 0.04 1.46 -7.62
CA LEU A 109 -0.22 0.23 -8.35
C LEU A 109 -0.11 -1.02 -7.46
N THR A 110 0.85 -1.06 -6.53
CA THR A 110 0.98 -2.16 -5.56
C THR A 110 -0.26 -2.31 -4.66
N SER A 111 -0.90 -1.18 -4.31
CA SER A 111 -2.14 -1.13 -3.55
C SER A 111 -3.36 -1.48 -4.43
N ALA A 112 -3.41 -0.96 -5.66
CA ALA A 112 -4.51 -1.19 -6.60
C ALA A 112 -4.59 -2.63 -7.11
N LEU A 113 -3.43 -3.28 -7.29
CA LEU A 113 -3.33 -4.66 -7.77
C LEU A 113 -3.39 -5.70 -6.63
N TYR A 114 -3.55 -5.28 -5.37
CA TYR A 114 -3.87 -6.20 -4.26
C TYR A 114 -5.38 -6.27 -4.08
N VAL A 115 -6.06 -7.17 -4.81
CA VAL A 115 -7.53 -7.21 -4.78
C VAL A 115 -8.02 -7.65 -3.40
N SER A 116 -8.88 -6.83 -2.80
CA SER A 116 -9.55 -7.18 -1.55
C SER A 116 -10.68 -8.17 -1.82
N ILE A 117 -10.63 -9.33 -1.17
CA ILE A 117 -11.60 -10.42 -1.34
C ILE A 117 -12.44 -10.50 -0.09
N TYR A 118 -13.43 -9.60 0.02
CA TYR A 118 -14.33 -9.52 1.17
C TYR A 118 -14.98 -10.85 1.60
N PRO A 119 -15.40 -11.77 0.70
CA PRO A 119 -15.96 -13.05 1.10
C PRO A 119 -14.99 -13.97 1.84
N MET A 120 -13.68 -13.68 1.81
CA MET A 120 -12.72 -14.41 2.63
C MET A 120 -13.01 -14.16 4.12
N ASP A 121 -13.43 -12.94 4.49
CA ASP A 121 -13.73 -12.63 5.88
C ASP A 121 -14.94 -13.41 6.41
N THR A 122 -15.95 -13.62 5.56
CA THR A 122 -17.14 -14.41 5.89
C THR A 122 -16.86 -15.90 5.81
N PHE A 123 -15.96 -16.36 4.92
CA PHE A 123 -15.52 -17.75 4.84
C PHE A 123 -14.93 -18.25 6.17
N TRP A 124 -14.10 -17.46 6.84
CA TRP A 124 -13.51 -17.82 8.14
C TRP A 124 -14.55 -17.95 9.26
N LEU A 125 -15.64 -17.21 9.18
CA LEU A 125 -16.74 -17.23 10.14
C LEU A 125 -17.82 -18.25 9.77
N ALA A 126 -17.78 -18.80 8.55
CA ALA A 126 -18.82 -19.68 8.05
C ALA A 126 -18.87 -20.99 8.84
N GLY A 127 -20.04 -21.27 9.41
CA GLY A 127 -20.34 -22.52 10.07
C GLY A 127 -20.82 -23.62 9.11
N GLU A 128 -21.17 -24.78 9.69
CA GLU A 128 -21.62 -25.97 8.94
C GLU A 128 -22.86 -25.74 8.06
N GLN A 129 -23.66 -24.71 8.36
CA GLN A 129 -24.87 -24.36 7.62
C GLN A 129 -24.59 -23.81 6.21
N CYS A 130 -23.48 -23.08 6.05
CA CYS A 130 -23.07 -22.46 4.79
C CYS A 130 -22.11 -23.39 4.03
N ILE A 131 -21.13 -23.96 4.72
CA ILE A 131 -20.12 -24.87 4.15
C ILE A 131 -20.02 -26.10 5.05
N PRO A 132 -20.22 -27.33 4.55
CA PRO A 132 -20.09 -28.54 5.37
C PRO A 132 -18.68 -28.63 5.98
N GLY A 133 -18.61 -28.75 7.30
CA GLY A 133 -17.38 -28.75 8.09
C GLY A 133 -16.66 -27.41 8.18
N GLY A 134 -17.37 -26.27 8.04
CA GLY A 134 -16.85 -24.88 8.03
C GLY A 134 -15.80 -24.55 9.11
N PRO A 135 -14.89 -23.57 8.89
CA PRO A 135 -13.90 -23.18 9.90
C PRO A 135 -14.51 -22.71 11.22
N ASN A 136 -15.72 -22.13 11.18
CA ASN A 136 -16.52 -21.69 12.33
C ASN A 136 -15.70 -20.96 13.41
N ILE A 137 -14.83 -20.04 12.99
CA ILE A 137 -13.98 -19.29 13.91
C ILE A 137 -14.83 -18.26 14.65
N SER A 138 -14.63 -18.14 15.96
CA SER A 138 -15.34 -17.12 16.76
C SER A 138 -15.00 -15.70 16.27
N PRO A 139 -15.99 -14.81 16.08
CA PRO A 139 -15.74 -13.41 15.74
C PRO A 139 -14.85 -12.70 16.77
N THR A 140 -14.93 -13.10 18.04
CA THR A 140 -14.10 -12.58 19.12
C THR A 140 -12.65 -13.01 18.97
N PHE A 141 -12.40 -14.26 18.57
CA PHE A 141 -11.04 -14.74 18.30
C PHE A 141 -10.43 -13.97 17.12
N LYS A 142 -11.18 -13.86 16.02
CA LYS A 142 -10.74 -13.13 14.82
C LYS A 142 -10.40 -11.68 15.11
N THR A 143 -11.24 -10.97 15.87
CA THR A 143 -11.03 -9.54 16.10
C THR A 143 -10.02 -9.29 17.23
N ALA A 144 -10.19 -9.93 18.39
CA ALA A 144 -9.41 -9.61 19.57
C ALA A 144 -8.03 -10.29 19.56
N VAL A 145 -7.97 -11.60 19.30
CA VAL A 145 -6.70 -12.35 19.33
C VAL A 145 -5.89 -12.04 18.08
N ALA A 146 -6.47 -12.26 16.90
CA ALA A 146 -5.75 -12.05 15.64
C ALA A 146 -5.35 -10.57 15.48
N GLY A 147 -6.25 -9.63 15.77
CA GLY A 147 -5.95 -8.20 15.74
C GLY A 147 -4.82 -7.78 16.70
N THR A 148 -4.80 -8.30 17.92
CA THR A 148 -3.71 -8.00 18.88
C THR A 148 -2.38 -8.59 18.41
N MET A 149 -2.39 -9.83 17.91
CA MET A 149 -1.19 -10.46 17.38
C MET A 149 -0.66 -9.71 16.15
N SER A 150 -1.52 -9.37 15.19
CA SER A 150 -1.16 -8.55 14.03
C SER A 150 -0.53 -7.22 14.43
N ALA A 151 -1.03 -6.55 15.47
CA ALA A 151 -0.44 -5.30 15.96
C ALA A 151 0.98 -5.51 16.53
N VAL A 152 1.17 -6.55 17.37
CA VAL A 152 2.50 -6.88 17.94
C VAL A 152 3.49 -7.22 16.83
N PHE A 153 3.10 -8.12 15.91
CA PHE A 153 3.95 -8.52 14.80
C PHE A 153 4.16 -7.39 13.76
N GLY A 154 3.22 -6.46 13.63
CA GLY A 154 3.40 -5.24 12.83
C GLY A 154 4.53 -4.37 13.36
N ILE A 155 4.62 -4.18 14.69
CA ILE A 155 5.74 -3.43 15.32
C ILE A 155 7.06 -4.19 15.13
N LEU A 156 7.05 -5.52 15.36
CA LEU A 156 8.22 -6.36 15.15
C LEU A 156 8.71 -6.31 13.69
N SER A 157 7.79 -6.25 12.73
CA SER A 157 8.08 -6.11 11.30
C SER A 157 8.85 -4.83 11.00
N THR A 158 8.49 -3.69 11.61
CA THR A 158 9.24 -2.45 11.46
C THR A 158 10.67 -2.57 12.02
N GLY A 159 10.85 -3.23 13.17
CA GLY A 159 12.18 -3.50 13.71
C GLY A 159 13.00 -4.43 12.81
N LEU A 160 12.37 -5.46 12.25
CA LEU A 160 12.99 -6.39 11.30
C LEU A 160 13.45 -5.66 10.02
N PHE A 161 12.61 -4.75 9.51
CA PHE A 161 12.95 -3.91 8.37
C PHE A 161 14.19 -3.06 8.63
N GLN A 162 14.23 -2.37 9.78
CA GLN A 162 15.37 -1.52 10.16
C GLN A 162 16.67 -2.33 10.32
N GLY A 163 16.60 -3.53 10.90
CA GLY A 163 17.79 -4.35 11.13
C GLY A 163 18.32 -5.08 9.88
N LEU A 164 17.42 -5.59 9.03
CA LEU A 164 17.82 -6.45 7.89
C LEU A 164 17.82 -5.73 6.54
N MET A 165 16.83 -4.87 6.28
CA MET A 165 16.54 -4.33 4.95
C MET A 165 17.05 -2.89 4.74
N SER A 166 17.47 -2.20 5.81
CA SER A 166 17.95 -0.80 5.75
C SER A 166 19.13 -0.59 4.79
N ASN A 167 19.98 -1.61 4.62
CA ASN A 167 21.15 -1.55 3.74
C ASN A 167 20.90 -2.16 2.34
N TRP A 168 19.67 -2.60 2.06
CA TRP A 168 19.35 -3.26 0.80
C TRP A 168 19.05 -2.24 -0.31
N LYS A 169 19.07 -2.72 -1.55
CA LYS A 169 18.55 -1.97 -2.70
C LYS A 169 17.01 -1.95 -2.67
N PHE A 170 16.40 -0.91 -3.25
CA PHE A 170 14.94 -0.80 -3.30
C PHE A 170 14.29 -1.97 -4.08
N ARG A 171 14.81 -2.34 -5.24
CA ARG A 171 14.19 -3.37 -6.11
C ARG A 171 14.08 -4.75 -5.46
N PRO A 172 15.16 -5.35 -4.90
CA PRO A 172 15.06 -6.65 -4.25
C PRO A 172 14.15 -6.66 -3.03
N CYS A 173 14.02 -5.52 -2.34
CA CYS A 173 13.10 -5.40 -1.21
C CYS A 173 11.65 -5.59 -1.67
N PHE A 174 11.23 -4.87 -2.71
CA PHE A 174 9.88 -5.01 -3.29
C PHE A 174 9.64 -6.39 -3.91
N TRP A 175 10.67 -7.01 -4.49
CA TRP A 175 10.55 -8.38 -4.99
C TRP A 175 10.33 -9.37 -3.86
N LEU A 176 11.08 -9.25 -2.77
CA LEU A 176 10.94 -10.12 -1.61
C LEU A 176 9.54 -9.96 -0.99
N THR A 177 9.07 -8.74 -0.76
CA THR A 177 7.74 -8.49 -0.18
C THR A 177 6.64 -9.03 -1.08
N THR A 178 6.73 -8.82 -2.39
CA THR A 178 5.76 -9.36 -3.36
C THR A 178 5.79 -10.89 -3.41
N LEU A 179 6.97 -11.51 -3.37
CA LEU A 179 7.10 -12.97 -3.32
C LEU A 179 6.45 -13.56 -2.07
N VAL A 180 6.68 -12.95 -0.91
CA VAL A 180 6.03 -13.40 0.33
C VAL A 180 4.52 -13.19 0.24
N ARG A 181 4.05 -12.08 -0.35
CA ARG A 181 2.61 -11.84 -0.57
C ARG A 181 1.98 -12.89 -1.48
N CYS A 182 2.67 -13.31 -2.54
CA CYS A 182 2.24 -14.43 -3.39
C CYS A 182 2.19 -15.76 -2.62
N ILE A 183 3.15 -16.01 -1.72
CA ILE A 183 3.14 -17.22 -0.87
C ILE A 183 1.95 -17.19 0.09
N VAL A 184 1.62 -16.04 0.68
CA VAL A 184 0.42 -15.86 1.52
C VAL A 184 -0.85 -16.09 0.70
N GLY A 185 -0.94 -15.56 -0.52
CA GLY A 185 -2.09 -15.83 -1.39
C GLY A 185 -2.24 -17.31 -1.75
N LEU A 186 -1.13 -18.04 -1.92
CA LEU A 186 -1.18 -19.50 -2.09
C LEU A 186 -1.56 -20.24 -0.80
N TRP A 187 -1.13 -19.74 0.35
CA TRP A 187 -1.52 -20.28 1.66
C TRP A 187 -3.03 -20.24 1.87
N ASP A 188 -3.67 -19.11 1.55
CA ASP A 188 -5.12 -18.96 1.65
C ASP A 188 -5.87 -19.89 0.69
N VAL A 189 -5.32 -20.15 -0.51
CA VAL A 189 -5.90 -21.12 -1.46
C VAL A 189 -5.89 -22.55 -0.90
N VAL A 190 -4.83 -22.95 -0.18
CA VAL A 190 -4.78 -24.26 0.51
C VAL A 190 -5.93 -24.39 1.52
N VAL A 191 -6.25 -23.30 2.21
CA VAL A 191 -7.34 -23.30 3.20
C VAL A 191 -8.72 -23.29 2.53
N VAL A 192 -8.91 -22.49 1.48
CA VAL A 192 -10.16 -22.47 0.70
C VAL A 192 -10.47 -23.85 0.09
N MET A 193 -9.45 -24.55 -0.41
CA MET A 193 -9.58 -25.92 -0.93
C MET A 193 -9.71 -26.99 0.16
N ARG A 194 -9.67 -26.61 1.44
CA ARG A 194 -9.76 -27.51 2.60
C ARG A 194 -8.68 -28.59 2.66
N TRP A 195 -7.54 -28.40 2.00
CA TRP A 195 -6.41 -29.34 2.08
C TRP A 195 -5.78 -29.39 3.47
N ASN A 196 -6.11 -28.41 4.30
CA ASN A 196 -5.71 -28.33 5.69
C ASN A 196 -6.36 -29.38 6.61
N VAL A 197 -7.59 -29.81 6.26
CA VAL A 197 -8.44 -30.61 7.15
C VAL A 197 -7.77 -31.96 7.43
N GLY A 198 -7.31 -32.16 8.67
CA GLY A 198 -6.65 -33.38 9.14
C GLY A 198 -5.22 -33.18 9.67
N TYR A 199 -4.56 -32.06 9.35
CA TYR A 199 -3.19 -31.79 9.79
C TYR A 199 -3.09 -30.60 10.76
N ILE A 200 -3.73 -29.47 10.45
CA ILE A 200 -3.61 -28.23 11.24
C ILE A 200 -5.02 -27.68 11.54
N PRO A 201 -5.28 -27.11 12.73
CA PRO A 201 -6.54 -26.43 13.01
C PRO A 201 -6.73 -25.17 12.15
N ASP A 202 -7.95 -24.92 11.68
CA ASP A 202 -8.28 -23.76 10.84
C ASP A 202 -8.00 -22.42 11.56
N GLU A 203 -8.16 -22.37 12.90
CA GLU A 203 -7.82 -21.20 13.73
C GLU A 203 -6.33 -20.82 13.63
N VAL A 204 -5.45 -21.81 13.60
CA VAL A 204 -3.99 -21.60 13.53
C VAL A 204 -3.59 -21.16 12.12
N MET A 205 -4.18 -21.78 11.10
CA MET A 205 -3.95 -21.40 9.70
C MET A 205 -4.39 -19.96 9.42
N PHE A 206 -5.54 -19.56 9.97
CA PHE A 206 -6.05 -18.19 9.90
C PHE A 206 -5.11 -17.22 10.63
N LEU A 207 -4.71 -17.54 11.87
CA LEU A 207 -3.86 -16.67 12.67
C LEU A 207 -2.49 -16.43 12.01
N VAL A 208 -1.88 -17.49 11.48
CA VAL A 208 -0.56 -17.41 10.85
C VAL A 208 -0.63 -16.71 9.49
N GLY A 209 -1.49 -17.17 8.59
CA GLY A 209 -1.58 -16.64 7.22
C GLY A 209 -2.30 -15.30 7.14
N GLY A 210 -3.62 -15.34 7.34
CA GLY A 210 -4.54 -14.22 7.11
C GLY A 210 -4.54 -13.14 8.21
N SER A 211 -3.62 -13.19 9.18
CA SER A 211 -3.50 -12.15 10.20
C SER A 211 -2.04 -11.74 10.37
N ILE A 212 -1.18 -12.64 10.88
CA ILE A 212 0.20 -12.29 11.23
C ILE A 212 1.03 -12.02 9.98
N ILE A 213 1.18 -12.99 9.07
CA ILE A 213 2.07 -12.85 7.92
C ILE A 213 1.54 -11.77 6.96
N GLU A 214 0.24 -11.72 6.70
CA GLU A 214 -0.35 -10.66 5.87
C GLU A 214 -0.03 -9.26 6.41
N THR A 215 -0.18 -9.03 7.73
CA THR A 215 0.14 -7.73 8.34
C THR A 215 1.63 -7.43 8.26
N VAL A 216 2.49 -8.41 8.53
CA VAL A 216 3.95 -8.24 8.46
C VAL A 216 4.37 -7.83 7.05
N VAL A 217 3.89 -8.53 6.03
CA VAL A 217 4.21 -8.26 4.62
C VAL A 217 3.70 -6.89 4.19
N LEU A 218 2.47 -6.51 4.57
CA LEU A 218 1.91 -5.20 4.26
C LEU A 218 2.79 -4.07 4.81
N GLN A 219 3.27 -4.22 6.05
CA GLN A 219 4.18 -3.25 6.66
C GLN A 219 5.56 -3.24 5.97
N LEU A 220 6.12 -4.42 5.67
CA LEU A 220 7.40 -4.53 4.96
C LEU A 220 7.35 -3.94 3.54
N ASP A 221 6.20 -3.98 2.87
CA ASP A 221 6.03 -3.42 1.52
C ASP A 221 5.88 -1.88 1.55
N HIS A 222 5.22 -1.35 2.58
CA HIS A 222 5.01 0.09 2.74
C HIS A 222 6.29 0.85 3.13
N MET A 223 7.13 0.28 3.99
CA MET A 223 8.31 0.96 4.55
C MET A 223 9.34 1.41 3.48
N PRO A 224 9.77 0.56 2.52
CA PRO A 224 10.65 0.97 1.44
C PRO A 224 10.04 2.09 0.59
N GLY A 225 8.72 2.07 0.38
CA GLY A 225 8.01 3.11 -0.34
C GLY A 225 8.13 4.48 0.33
N VAL A 226 7.92 4.52 1.64
CA VAL A 226 8.04 5.73 2.45
C VAL A 226 9.48 6.26 2.44
N VAL A 227 10.48 5.37 2.60
CA VAL A 227 11.92 5.74 2.55
C VAL A 227 12.33 6.23 1.16
N LEU A 228 11.80 5.62 0.09
CA LEU A 228 12.04 6.08 -1.27
C LEU A 228 11.47 7.49 -1.48
N THR A 229 10.24 7.71 -1.01
CA THR A 229 9.58 9.01 -1.11
C THR A 229 10.28 10.08 -0.27
N SER A 230 10.77 9.77 0.94
CA SER A 230 11.50 10.74 1.77
C SER A 230 12.78 11.23 1.09
N LYS A 231 13.46 10.35 0.35
CA LYS A 231 14.68 10.71 -0.41
C LYS A 231 14.39 11.50 -1.69
N LEU A 232 13.17 11.37 -2.22
CA LEU A 232 12.75 12.03 -3.45
C LEU A 232 12.11 13.40 -3.20
N CYS A 233 11.55 13.63 -2.02
CA CYS A 233 10.87 14.89 -1.70
C CYS A 233 11.85 16.00 -1.33
N ASP A 234 11.53 17.22 -1.73
CA ASP A 234 12.22 18.41 -1.23
C ASP A 234 11.82 18.69 0.22
N ARG A 235 12.78 19.16 1.04
CA ARG A 235 12.58 19.38 2.49
C ARG A 235 11.44 20.35 2.80
N THR A 236 11.19 21.31 1.91
CA THR A 236 10.14 22.34 2.03
C THR A 236 8.74 21.82 1.71
N ALA A 237 8.63 20.75 0.91
CA ALA A 237 7.35 20.24 0.39
C ALA A 237 7.08 18.77 0.77
N ALA A 238 7.90 18.19 1.64
CA ALA A 238 7.83 16.79 2.04
C ALA A 238 6.42 16.38 2.53
N ALA A 239 5.78 17.20 3.37
CA ALA A 239 4.46 16.93 3.91
C ALA A 239 3.39 16.76 2.81
N SER A 240 3.37 17.67 1.83
CA SER A 240 2.44 17.61 0.69
C SER A 240 2.71 16.40 -0.19
N THR A 241 3.98 16.04 -0.44
CA THR A 241 4.35 14.84 -1.19
C THR A 241 3.87 13.56 -0.49
N PHE A 242 4.06 13.45 0.84
CA PHE A 242 3.54 12.32 1.61
C PHE A 242 2.03 12.27 1.64
N ALA A 243 1.35 13.43 1.68
CA ALA A 243 -0.10 13.50 1.60
C ALA A 243 -0.62 12.96 0.25
N ILE A 244 0.01 13.34 -0.87
CA ILE A 244 -0.32 12.80 -2.19
C ILE A 244 -0.10 11.29 -2.23
N LEU A 245 1.04 10.81 -1.71
CA LEU A 245 1.34 9.37 -1.67
C LEU A 245 0.28 8.60 -0.91
N ALA A 246 -0.04 9.02 0.31
CA ALA A 246 -1.04 8.39 1.15
C ALA A 246 -2.43 8.40 0.48
N ALA A 247 -2.81 9.53 -0.12
CA ALA A 247 -4.06 9.64 -0.86
C ALA A 247 -4.12 8.67 -2.06
N CYS A 248 -3.02 8.55 -2.80
CA CYS A 248 -2.91 7.59 -3.90
C CYS A 248 -3.04 6.15 -3.40
N GLN A 249 -2.34 5.75 -2.33
CA GLN A 249 -2.42 4.38 -1.78
C GLN A 249 -3.82 4.03 -1.26
N ASN A 250 -4.48 4.98 -0.58
CA ASN A 250 -5.87 4.81 -0.14
C ASN A 250 -6.85 4.70 -1.33
N PHE A 251 -6.63 5.49 -2.38
CA PHE A 251 -7.40 5.38 -3.62
C PHE A 251 -7.14 4.04 -4.31
N GLY A 252 -5.89 3.55 -4.32
CA GLY A 252 -5.51 2.23 -4.82
C GLY A 252 -6.23 1.11 -4.07
N SER A 253 -6.25 1.14 -2.74
CA SER A 253 -7.00 0.19 -1.91
C SER A 253 -8.51 0.23 -2.17
N SER A 254 -9.05 1.41 -2.45
CA SER A 254 -10.46 1.57 -2.85
C SER A 254 -10.72 0.94 -4.23
N LEU A 255 -9.84 1.15 -5.20
CA LEU A 255 -9.92 0.53 -6.52
C LEU A 255 -9.81 -1.00 -6.44
N ALA A 256 -8.91 -1.52 -5.60
CA ALA A 256 -8.78 -2.95 -5.31
C ALA A 256 -10.07 -3.55 -4.72
N THR A 257 -10.74 -2.81 -3.84
CA THR A 257 -12.04 -3.22 -3.26
C THR A 257 -13.13 -3.22 -4.32
N ASN A 258 -13.20 -2.18 -5.16
CA ASN A 258 -14.17 -2.09 -6.27
C ASN A 258 -13.95 -3.21 -7.32
N LEU A 259 -12.68 -3.58 -7.57
CA LEU A 259 -12.31 -4.70 -8.43
C LEU A 259 -12.76 -6.02 -7.81
N GLY A 260 -12.50 -6.23 -6.51
CA GLY A 260 -12.99 -7.39 -5.77
C GLY A 260 -14.50 -7.54 -5.81
N SER A 261 -15.24 -6.47 -5.49
CA SER A 261 -16.71 -6.45 -5.48
C SER A 261 -17.33 -6.73 -6.86
N THR A 262 -16.60 -6.44 -7.94
CA THR A 262 -17.04 -6.76 -9.30
C THR A 262 -16.69 -8.20 -9.67
N LEU A 263 -15.52 -8.68 -9.25
CA LEU A 263 -15.01 -10.01 -9.61
C LEU A 263 -15.77 -11.15 -8.91
N ILE A 264 -16.15 -10.96 -7.65
CA ILE A 264 -16.86 -11.96 -6.83
C ILE A 264 -18.19 -12.42 -7.48
N PRO A 265 -19.14 -11.52 -7.82
CA PRO A 265 -20.41 -11.93 -8.40
C PRO A 265 -20.25 -12.44 -9.85
N LEU A 266 -19.20 -12.01 -10.58
CA LEU A 266 -18.88 -12.56 -11.91
C LEU A 266 -18.47 -14.04 -11.86
N PHE A 267 -17.74 -14.45 -10.82
CA PHE A 267 -17.37 -15.85 -10.59
C PHE A 267 -18.46 -16.64 -9.83
N ASN A 268 -19.65 -16.06 -9.66
CA ASN A 268 -20.82 -16.66 -9.01
C ASN A 268 -20.53 -17.19 -7.59
N VAL A 269 -19.62 -16.52 -6.89
CA VAL A 269 -19.30 -16.83 -5.49
C VAL A 269 -20.37 -16.18 -4.61
N GLN A 270 -21.11 -17.01 -3.87
CA GLN A 270 -22.15 -16.54 -2.96
C GLN A 270 -21.89 -17.11 -1.57
N LEU A 271 -21.51 -16.24 -0.64
CA LEU A 271 -21.51 -16.52 0.79
C LEU A 271 -22.64 -15.71 1.40
N LYS A 272 -23.68 -16.40 1.85
CA LYS A 272 -24.83 -15.83 2.54
C LYS A 272 -24.88 -16.42 3.94
N ASP A 273 -25.31 -15.63 4.91
CA ASP A 273 -25.46 -16.08 6.29
C ASP A 273 -26.58 -17.13 6.42
N ASP A 274 -27.61 -17.05 5.56
CA ASP A 274 -28.76 -17.96 5.53
C ASP A 274 -28.86 -18.72 4.18
N GLY A 275 -28.19 -19.88 4.08
CA GLY A 275 -28.39 -20.82 2.96
C GLY A 275 -27.12 -21.54 2.48
N PRO A 276 -27.25 -22.46 1.49
CA PRO A 276 -26.11 -23.18 0.94
C PRO A 276 -25.20 -22.22 0.17
N CYS A 277 -23.93 -22.14 0.58
CA CYS A 277 -22.95 -21.25 -0.03
C CYS A 277 -22.25 -21.92 -1.22
N ASN A 278 -21.96 -21.13 -2.25
CA ASN A 278 -21.16 -21.59 -3.39
C ASN A 278 -19.76 -20.98 -3.32
N ILE A 279 -18.79 -21.81 -2.95
CA ILE A 279 -17.38 -21.44 -2.81
C ILE A 279 -16.49 -22.01 -3.94
N THR A 280 -17.09 -22.65 -4.95
CA THR A 280 -16.38 -23.46 -5.96
C THR A 280 -15.28 -22.68 -6.68
N TYR A 281 -15.49 -21.39 -6.95
CA TYR A 281 -14.54 -20.53 -7.67
C TYR A 281 -13.83 -19.51 -6.78
N LEU A 282 -14.01 -19.58 -5.45
CA LEU A 282 -13.36 -18.64 -4.52
C LEU A 282 -11.83 -18.72 -4.62
N TRP A 283 -11.28 -19.93 -4.77
CA TRP A 283 -9.86 -20.15 -4.98
C TRP A 283 -9.35 -19.45 -6.25
N ALA A 284 -10.14 -19.43 -7.33
CA ALA A 284 -9.73 -18.83 -8.60
C ALA A 284 -9.69 -17.30 -8.51
N VAL A 285 -10.69 -16.70 -7.84
CA VAL A 285 -10.71 -15.27 -7.51
C VAL A 285 -9.51 -14.91 -6.64
N HIS A 286 -9.15 -15.77 -5.69
CA HIS A 286 -8.01 -15.57 -4.81
C HIS A 286 -6.65 -15.65 -5.52
N VAL A 287 -6.45 -16.68 -6.35
CA VAL A 287 -5.25 -16.79 -7.19
C VAL A 287 -5.14 -15.59 -8.14
N LEU A 288 -6.25 -15.17 -8.76
CA LEU A 288 -6.24 -14.01 -9.63
C LEU A 288 -5.87 -12.75 -8.84
N GLY A 289 -6.57 -12.46 -7.75
CA GLY A 289 -6.47 -11.20 -7.00
C GLY A 289 -5.22 -11.03 -6.15
N GLN A 290 -4.70 -12.10 -5.54
CA GLN A 290 -3.60 -12.03 -4.58
C GLN A 290 -2.29 -12.68 -5.06
N PHE A 291 -2.33 -13.52 -6.10
CA PHE A 291 -1.13 -14.12 -6.69
C PHE A 291 -0.78 -13.49 -8.05
N ALA A 292 -1.71 -13.54 -9.01
CA ALA A 292 -1.42 -13.10 -10.38
C ALA A 292 -1.26 -11.58 -10.51
N LEU A 293 -2.19 -10.79 -9.94
CA LEU A 293 -2.13 -9.33 -10.02
C LEU A 293 -0.91 -8.72 -9.29
N PRO A 294 -0.52 -9.18 -8.09
CA PRO A 294 0.71 -8.73 -7.46
C PRO A 294 1.96 -9.16 -8.24
N LEU A 295 1.99 -10.31 -8.90
CA LEU A 295 3.14 -10.68 -9.74
C LEU A 295 3.37 -9.67 -10.88
N VAL A 296 2.29 -9.07 -11.40
CA VAL A 296 2.39 -8.02 -12.42
C VAL A 296 3.08 -6.76 -11.88
N THR A 297 2.97 -6.43 -10.59
CA THR A 297 3.67 -5.28 -9.99
C THR A 297 5.19 -5.47 -10.04
N VAL A 298 5.69 -6.71 -9.97
CA VAL A 298 7.12 -7.04 -10.09
C VAL A 298 7.67 -6.61 -11.45
N ILE A 299 6.91 -6.81 -12.52
CA ILE A 299 7.30 -6.39 -13.88
C ILE A 299 7.39 -4.85 -13.92
N PHE A 300 6.41 -4.16 -13.35
CA PHE A 300 6.42 -2.70 -13.27
C PHE A 300 7.54 -2.14 -12.39
N THR A 301 8.05 -2.92 -11.43
CA THR A 301 9.18 -2.54 -10.57
C THR A 301 10.42 -2.20 -11.40
N PHE A 302 10.68 -2.94 -12.48
CA PHE A 302 11.83 -2.69 -13.36
C PHE A 302 11.74 -1.36 -14.13
N ILE A 303 10.52 -0.90 -14.41
CA ILE A 303 10.28 0.30 -15.22
C ILE A 303 10.18 1.55 -14.33
N LEU A 304 9.52 1.43 -13.17
CA LEU A 304 9.18 2.57 -12.32
C LEU A 304 10.22 2.82 -11.21
N ILE A 305 10.92 1.80 -10.71
CA ILE A 305 11.83 1.96 -9.54
C ILE A 305 13.30 2.07 -9.95
N PRO A 306 14.03 3.11 -9.48
CA PRO A 306 15.47 3.23 -9.71
C PRO A 306 16.28 2.18 -8.94
N ASP A 307 17.44 1.75 -9.49
CA ASP A 307 18.34 0.79 -8.83
C ASP A 307 19.29 1.49 -7.86
N ALA A 308 18.77 1.95 -6.71
CA ALA A 308 19.54 2.65 -5.69
C ALA A 308 19.46 1.93 -4.32
N ARG A 309 20.40 2.22 -3.40
CA ARG A 309 20.39 1.65 -2.05
C ARG A 309 19.62 2.55 -1.07
N MET A 310 19.00 1.91 -0.08
CA MET A 310 18.35 2.61 1.03
C MET A 310 19.36 3.33 1.94
N SER A 311 20.62 2.92 1.94
CA SER A 311 21.70 3.57 2.71
C SER A 311 22.34 4.79 2.01
N ASP A 312 22.08 5.02 0.71
CA ASP A 312 22.76 6.10 -0.02
C ASP A 312 22.28 7.49 0.45
N GLY A 313 23.20 8.45 0.63
CA GLY A 313 22.85 9.83 0.99
C GLY A 313 21.97 10.52 -0.07
N GLU A 314 21.21 11.54 0.35
CA GLU A 314 20.25 12.28 -0.49
C GLU A 314 20.89 12.81 -1.78
N GLU A 315 22.12 13.34 -1.70
CA GLU A 315 22.86 13.92 -2.83
C GLU A 315 23.27 12.86 -3.85
N CYS A 316 23.88 11.75 -3.41
CA CYS A 316 24.29 10.65 -4.31
C CYS A 316 23.07 9.97 -4.95
N PHE A 317 21.93 9.92 -4.26
CA PHE A 317 20.68 9.38 -4.78
C PHE A 317 20.10 10.25 -5.91
N ARG A 318 20.16 11.59 -5.78
CA ARG A 318 19.72 12.53 -6.83
C ARG A 318 20.66 12.52 -8.04
N ASP A 319 21.97 12.48 -7.84
CA ASP A 319 22.96 12.48 -8.93
C ASP A 319 22.94 11.18 -9.74
N SER A 320 22.86 10.02 -9.10
CA SER A 320 22.76 8.73 -9.80
C SER A 320 21.51 8.65 -10.69
N ASN A 321 20.45 9.39 -10.37
CA ASN A 321 19.22 9.43 -11.16
C ASN A 321 19.20 10.55 -12.21
N ARG A 322 19.91 11.67 -12.00
CA ARG A 322 20.09 12.72 -13.02
C ARG A 322 20.91 12.26 -14.23
N VAL A 323 21.93 11.42 -14.02
CA VAL A 323 22.74 10.85 -15.11
C VAL A 323 21.91 10.01 -16.11
N HIS A 324 20.75 9.47 -15.68
CA HIS A 324 19.83 8.74 -16.55
C HIS A 324 18.79 9.63 -17.26
N THR A 325 18.66 10.90 -16.88
CA THR A 325 17.75 11.88 -17.49
C THR A 325 18.54 13.08 -17.99
N ALA A 326 19.35 12.89 -19.03
CA ALA A 326 19.91 13.89 -19.97
C ALA A 326 19.86 15.40 -19.57
N GLU A 327 20.36 15.77 -18.40
CA GLU A 327 20.74 17.14 -18.05
C GLU A 327 22.26 17.16 -17.88
N PRO A 328 22.98 18.12 -18.51
CA PRO A 328 24.42 18.16 -18.43
C PRO A 328 24.84 18.53 -17.00
N VAL A 329 25.61 17.65 -16.36
CA VAL A 329 26.30 17.91 -15.10
C VAL A 329 27.49 18.82 -15.41
N GLU A 330 27.48 20.06 -14.90
CA GLU A 330 28.74 20.77 -14.67
C GLU A 330 29.46 20.03 -13.54
N LEU A 331 30.54 19.31 -13.90
CA LEU A 331 31.40 18.67 -12.93
C LEU A 331 32.04 19.74 -12.03
N ASN A 332 31.74 19.69 -10.73
CA ASN A 332 32.56 20.33 -9.71
C ASN A 332 33.98 19.73 -9.78
N PRO A 333 35.06 20.54 -9.85
CA PRO A 333 36.43 20.08 -10.06
C PRO A 333 37.02 19.16 -8.97
N ASN A 334 36.30 18.90 -7.87
CA ASN A 334 36.72 17.94 -6.84
C ASN A 334 35.99 16.60 -6.98
N GLY A 335 36.23 15.91 -8.10
CA GLY A 335 35.62 14.63 -8.44
C GLY A 335 35.92 13.52 -7.42
N VAL A 336 35.06 13.39 -6.40
CA VAL A 336 34.95 12.19 -5.58
C VAL A 336 33.82 11.35 -6.18
N SER A 337 34.16 10.21 -6.75
CA SER A 337 33.18 9.24 -7.25
C SER A 337 32.35 8.72 -6.07
N CYS A 338 31.03 8.54 -6.18
CA CYS A 338 30.16 8.01 -5.10
C CYS A 338 30.67 6.70 -4.44
N LYS A 339 31.59 5.96 -5.08
CA LYS A 339 32.29 4.81 -4.47
C LYS A 339 33.27 5.16 -3.35
N GLN A 340 33.79 6.40 -3.31
CA GLN A 340 34.72 6.87 -2.29
C GLN A 340 34.00 7.45 -1.07
N ALA A 341 32.87 8.13 -1.25
CA ALA A 341 32.08 8.67 -0.12
C ALA A 341 31.46 7.57 0.77
N THR A 342 31.16 6.39 0.22
CA THR A 342 30.72 5.22 1.00
C THR A 342 31.86 4.52 1.74
N ALA A 343 33.12 4.72 1.33
CA ALA A 343 34.27 4.20 2.08
C ALA A 343 34.57 5.09 3.29
N GLU A 344 34.50 6.41 3.13
CA GLU A 344 34.71 7.37 4.23
C GLU A 344 33.62 7.30 5.31
N SER A 345 32.36 7.01 4.97
CA SER A 345 31.31 6.87 5.98
C SER A 345 31.39 5.57 6.78
N VAL A 346 31.88 4.48 6.17
CA VAL A 346 32.12 3.21 6.87
C VAL A 346 33.33 3.34 7.79
N ASP A 347 34.44 3.92 7.32
CA ASP A 347 35.63 4.17 8.14
C ASP A 347 35.36 5.14 9.31
N ALA A 348 34.52 6.17 9.13
CA ALA A 348 34.13 7.08 10.21
C ALA A 348 33.26 6.40 11.28
N THR A 349 32.46 5.40 10.89
CA THR A 349 31.61 4.63 11.82
C THR A 349 32.43 3.57 12.56
N GLU A 350 33.43 2.97 11.91
CA GLU A 350 34.36 2.01 12.53
C GLU A 350 35.37 2.70 13.46
N ALA A 351 35.83 3.92 13.13
CA ALA A 351 36.68 4.73 14.01
C ALA A 351 35.96 5.14 15.30
N ALA A 352 34.69 5.54 15.22
CA ALA A 352 33.87 5.91 16.38
C ALA A 352 33.53 4.71 17.28
N ALA A 353 33.55 3.49 16.75
CA ALA A 353 33.33 2.26 17.50
C ALA A 353 34.58 1.74 18.25
N SER A 354 35.78 2.30 17.97
CA SER A 354 37.02 1.93 18.66
C SER A 354 37.41 2.86 19.83
N GLU A 355 36.72 3.99 19.97
CA GLU A 355 36.91 4.97 21.07
C GLU A 355 35.91 4.83 22.23
N VAL A 356 35.06 3.78 22.22
CA VAL A 356 34.20 3.38 23.36
C VAL A 356 34.68 2.02 23.87
#